data_AF-A0A376TCU2-F1
#
_entry.id   AF-A0A376TCU2-F1
#
_cell.length_a   1.000
_cell.length_b   1.000
_cell.length_c   1.000
_cell.angle_alpha   90.00
_cell.angle_beta   90.00
_cell.angle_gamma   90.00
#
_symmetry.space_group_name_H-M   'P 1'
#
loop_
_entity.id
_entity.type
_entity.pdbx_description
1 polymer ?
#
loop_
_entity_poly.entity_id
_entity_poly.type
_entity_poly.pdbx_seq_one_letter_code
_entity_poly.pdbx_strand_id
1 'polypeptide(L)'
;MPDAVLELLVHTFRDLRANGEKKTSMDTLTAIMSTAEAVNVAHAVGVRAWFLANRAGEPADLVDCIAGTIVKDNEEDRARLRRYFEQRVATHKEAHWQAYYQARHRLP
;
A
#
# COMPACT_ATOMS: atom_id res chain seq x y z
N MET A 1 -14.73 4.17 -0.45
CA MET A 1 -13.68 3.59 0.43
C MET A 1 -13.71 4.36 1.74
N PRO A 2 -13.63 3.72 2.91
CA PRO A 2 -13.59 4.44 4.19
C PRO A 2 -12.34 5.32 4.33
N ASP A 3 -12.47 6.46 5.01
CA ASP A 3 -11.39 7.45 5.19
C ASP A 3 -10.14 6.84 5.81
N ALA A 4 -10.29 5.95 6.80
CA ALA A 4 -9.17 5.26 7.44
C ALA A 4 -8.35 4.39 6.45
N VAL A 5 -9.00 3.81 5.43
CA VAL A 5 -8.28 3.02 4.41
C VAL A 5 -7.65 3.93 3.36
N LEU A 6 -8.30 5.05 3.03
CA LEU A 6 -7.72 6.09 2.19
C LEU A 6 -6.47 6.71 2.81
N GLU A 7 -6.50 6.97 4.12
CA GLU A 7 -5.36 7.48 4.87
C GLU A 7 -4.16 6.54 4.79
N LEU A 8 -4.37 5.23 4.99
CA LEU A 8 -3.32 4.22 4.86
C LEU A 8 -2.73 4.19 3.45
N LEU A 9 -3.57 4.28 2.43
CA LEU A 9 -3.14 4.34 1.04
C LEU A 9 -2.24 5.57 0.82
N VAL A 10 -2.72 6.75 1.19
CA VAL A 10 -1.99 8.01 0.97
C VAL A 10 -0.65 8.02 1.71
N HIS A 11 -0.61 7.58 2.97
CA HIS A 11 0.62 7.51 3.75
C HIS A 11 1.60 6.50 3.17
N THR A 12 1.13 5.28 2.87
CA THR A 12 1.97 4.23 2.26
C THR A 12 2.66 4.76 1.01
N PHE A 13 1.92 5.44 0.14
CA PHE A 13 2.46 5.96 -1.12
C PHE A 13 3.43 7.09 -0.90
N ARG A 14 3.09 8.04 -0.02
CA ARG A 14 3.95 9.17 0.28
C ARG A 14 5.28 8.71 0.87
N ASP A 15 5.26 7.74 1.77
CA ASP A 15 6.47 7.24 2.43
C ASP A 15 7.33 6.39 1.48
N LEU A 16 6.72 5.56 0.63
CA LEU A 16 7.45 4.80 -0.39
C LEU A 16 8.01 5.71 -1.48
N ARG A 17 7.37 6.86 -1.75
CA ARG A 17 7.93 7.89 -2.64
C ARG A 17 9.08 8.65 -1.99
N ALA A 18 8.96 9.03 -0.72
CA ALA A 18 9.96 9.82 -0.01
C ALA A 18 11.25 9.04 0.26
N ASN A 19 11.18 7.75 0.62
CA ASN A 19 12.36 6.94 0.94
C ASN A 19 13.20 6.54 -0.30
N GLY A 20 13.01 7.17 -1.46
CA GLY A 20 13.78 6.92 -2.70
C GLY A 20 15.18 7.54 -2.68
N GLU A 21 15.70 7.86 -1.50
CA GLU A 21 16.93 8.61 -1.24
C GLU A 21 18.18 7.82 -1.64
N LYS A 22 18.43 7.71 -2.95
CA LYS A 22 19.76 7.63 -3.59
C LYS A 22 19.71 7.37 -5.10
N LYS A 23 18.68 7.85 -5.80
CA LYS A 23 18.71 7.80 -7.26
C LYS A 23 18.23 9.11 -7.87
N THR A 24 18.72 9.38 -9.07
CA THR A 24 18.59 10.65 -9.80
C THR A 24 17.12 11.09 -9.91
N SER A 25 16.89 12.36 -10.27
CA SER A 25 15.55 12.95 -10.42
C SER A 25 14.60 12.13 -11.32
N MET A 26 15.17 11.34 -12.24
CA MET A 26 14.44 10.45 -13.15
C MET A 26 14.07 9.10 -12.50
N ASP A 27 14.86 8.61 -11.55
CA ASP A 27 14.54 7.44 -10.72
C ASP A 27 13.56 7.76 -9.56
N THR A 28 13.45 9.05 -9.21
CA THR A 28 12.41 9.52 -8.27
C THR A 28 11.01 9.45 -8.90
N LEU A 29 10.92 9.44 -10.24
CA LEU A 29 9.68 9.21 -10.99
C LEU A 29 9.29 7.73 -11.07
N THR A 30 10.26 6.80 -10.98
CA THR A 30 10.04 5.35 -10.83
C THR A 30 9.89 4.91 -9.36
N ALA A 31 9.63 5.85 -8.46
CA ALA A 31 9.27 5.53 -7.09
C ALA A 31 8.03 4.63 -7.09
N ILE A 32 8.20 3.41 -6.59
CA ILE A 32 7.28 2.28 -6.27
C ILE A 32 5.83 2.37 -6.75
N MET A 33 5.15 3.52 -6.70
CA MET A 33 3.90 3.77 -7.39
C MET A 33 3.70 5.25 -7.84
N SER A 34 3.18 5.44 -9.05
CA SER A 34 2.61 6.68 -9.59
C SER A 34 1.28 7.05 -8.93
N THR A 35 0.87 8.32 -9.01
CA THR A 35 -0.47 8.78 -8.59
C THR A 35 -1.58 7.99 -9.28
N ALA A 36 -1.41 7.64 -10.57
CA ALA A 36 -2.39 6.85 -11.29
C ALA A 36 -2.56 5.45 -10.68
N GLU A 37 -1.48 4.86 -10.18
CA GLU A 37 -1.52 3.56 -9.52
C GLU A 37 -2.20 3.65 -8.15
N ALA A 38 -2.07 4.77 -7.45
CA ALA A 38 -2.81 5.04 -6.21
C ALA A 38 -4.31 5.02 -6.44
N VAL A 39 -4.74 5.73 -7.48
CA VAL A 39 -6.15 5.77 -7.89
C VAL A 39 -6.62 4.38 -8.28
N ASN A 40 -5.81 3.61 -9.02
CA ASN A 40 -6.14 2.24 -9.40
C ASN A 40 -6.27 1.31 -8.18
N VAL A 41 -5.39 1.42 -7.18
CA VAL A 41 -5.51 0.63 -5.93
C VAL A 41 -6.75 1.03 -5.15
N ALA A 42 -7.02 2.32 -4.97
CA ALA A 42 -8.24 2.77 -4.30
C ALA A 42 -9.50 2.21 -4.97
N HIS A 43 -9.53 2.25 -6.31
CA HIS A 43 -10.61 1.68 -7.11
C HIS A 43 -10.71 0.16 -6.94
N ALA A 44 -9.59 -0.57 -7.05
CA ALA A 44 -9.55 -2.02 -6.90
C ALA A 44 -10.01 -2.48 -5.50
N VAL A 45 -9.62 -1.79 -4.44
CA VAL A 45 -10.06 -2.06 -3.06
C VAL A 45 -11.57 -1.94 -2.96
N GLY A 46 -12.14 -0.85 -3.48
CA GLY A 46 -13.58 -0.61 -3.46
C GLY A 46 -14.36 -1.67 -4.23
N VAL A 47 -13.95 -1.94 -5.48
CA VAL A 47 -14.61 -2.94 -6.34
C VAL A 47 -14.54 -4.34 -5.73
N ARG A 48 -13.36 -4.76 -5.26
CA ARG A 48 -13.15 -6.11 -4.68
C ARG A 48 -14.00 -6.30 -3.43
N ALA A 49 -13.98 -5.35 -2.49
CA ALA A 49 -14.73 -5.47 -1.24
C ALA A 49 -16.24 -5.48 -1.46
N TRP A 50 -16.74 -4.64 -2.36
CA TRP A 50 -18.16 -4.59 -2.67
C TRP A 50 -18.62 -5.84 -3.43
N PHE A 51 -17.91 -6.22 -4.50
CA PHE A 51 -18.34 -7.32 -5.35
C PHE A 51 -18.18 -8.70 -4.70
N LEU A 52 -17.09 -8.94 -3.94
CA LEU A 52 -16.82 -10.26 -3.36
C LEU A 52 -17.38 -10.45 -1.95
N ALA A 53 -17.61 -9.37 -1.21
CA ALA A 53 -17.95 -9.47 0.21
C ALA A 53 -19.11 -8.56 0.62
N ASN A 54 -19.72 -7.81 -0.30
CA ASN A 54 -20.83 -6.89 -0.05
C ASN A 54 -20.57 -5.95 1.15
N ARG A 55 -19.33 -5.48 1.29
CA ARG A 55 -18.89 -4.59 2.37
C ARG A 55 -17.97 -3.49 1.86
N ALA A 56 -17.74 -2.48 2.70
CA ALA A 56 -16.73 -1.47 2.43
C ALA A 56 -15.31 -2.07 2.49
N GLY A 57 -14.35 -1.40 1.84
CA GLY A 57 -12.95 -1.79 1.87
C GLY A 57 -12.35 -1.72 3.27
N GLU A 58 -11.53 -2.71 3.60
CA GLU A 58 -10.80 -2.85 4.85
C GLU A 58 -9.28 -2.79 4.62
N PRO A 59 -8.46 -2.56 5.66
CA PRO A 59 -7.00 -2.52 5.52
C PRO A 59 -6.40 -3.76 4.86
N ALA A 60 -6.99 -4.94 5.07
CA ALA A 60 -6.49 -6.17 4.46
C ALA A 60 -6.74 -6.23 2.94
N ASP A 61 -7.82 -5.60 2.46
CA ASP A 61 -8.09 -5.45 1.02
C ASP A 61 -7.05 -4.54 0.37
N LEU A 62 -6.62 -3.50 1.09
CA LEU A 62 -5.57 -2.61 0.66
C LEU A 62 -4.23 -3.33 0.51
N VAL A 63 -3.86 -4.20 1.46
CA VAL A 63 -2.64 -5.03 1.36
C VAL A 63 -2.69 -5.91 0.10
N ASP A 64 -3.81 -6.61 -0.13
CA ASP A 64 -3.97 -7.49 -1.29
C ASP A 64 -3.83 -6.70 -2.61
N CYS A 65 -4.44 -5.52 -2.69
CA CYS A 65 -4.38 -4.68 -3.89
C CYS A 65 -3.00 -4.05 -4.12
N ILE A 66 -2.32 -3.57 -3.07
CA ILE A 66 -0.96 -3.02 -3.17
C ILE A 66 0.04 -4.11 -3.55
N ALA A 67 -0.10 -5.32 -3.01
CA ALA A 67 0.68 -6.47 -3.45
C ALA A 67 0.46 -6.70 -4.95
N GLY A 68 -0.79 -6.75 -5.41
CA GLY A 68 -1.12 -6.96 -6.82
C GLY A 68 -0.53 -5.91 -7.79
N THR A 69 -0.26 -4.68 -7.32
CA THR A 69 0.38 -3.63 -8.13
C THR A 69 1.90 -3.63 -8.04
N ILE A 70 2.47 -3.77 -6.83
CA ILE A 70 3.93 -3.71 -6.60
C ILE A 70 4.63 -5.00 -7.08
N VAL A 71 3.93 -6.14 -7.07
CA VAL A 71 4.53 -7.47 -7.30
C VAL A 71 4.80 -7.75 -8.78
N LYS A 72 4.26 -6.94 -9.70
CA LYS A 72 4.35 -7.25 -11.13
C LYS A 72 5.77 -7.15 -11.70
N ASP A 73 6.69 -6.38 -11.13
CA ASP A 73 7.95 -6.09 -11.85
C ASP A 73 9.27 -6.12 -11.04
N ASN A 74 9.28 -6.19 -9.69
CA ASN A 74 10.56 -6.02 -8.96
C ASN A 74 10.64 -6.66 -7.55
N GLU A 75 11.63 -7.53 -7.33
CA GLU A 75 11.90 -8.14 -6.02
C GLU A 75 12.42 -7.14 -4.97
N GLU A 76 13.14 -6.11 -5.42
CA GLU A 76 13.62 -5.03 -4.57
C GLU A 76 12.44 -4.24 -3.97
N ASP A 77 11.39 -4.00 -4.76
CA ASP A 77 10.20 -3.26 -4.32
C ASP A 77 9.38 -4.07 -3.32
N ARG A 78 9.29 -5.40 -3.50
CA ARG A 78 8.71 -6.30 -2.47
C ARG A 78 9.48 -6.21 -1.16
N ALA A 79 10.81 -6.28 -1.21
CA ALA A 79 11.64 -6.17 -0.01
C ALA A 79 11.47 -4.81 0.67
N ARG A 80 11.37 -3.73 -0.11
CA ARG A 80 11.15 -2.37 0.39
C ARG A 80 9.79 -2.19 1.04
N LEU A 81 8.72 -2.72 0.44
CA LEU A 81 7.39 -2.74 1.04
C LEU A 81 7.36 -3.52 2.36
N ARG A 82 7.98 -4.72 2.40
CA ARG A 82 8.06 -5.51 3.65
C ARG A 82 8.79 -4.73 4.75
N ARG A 83 9.91 -4.07 4.44
CA ARG A 83 10.61 -3.18 5.39
C ARG A 83 9.75 -2.01 5.84
N TYR A 84 8.96 -1.41 4.95
CA TYR A 84 8.04 -0.32 5.30
C TYR A 84 7.02 -0.77 6.36
N PHE A 85 6.42 -1.96 6.19
CA PHE A 85 5.50 -2.51 7.18
C PHE A 85 6.15 -2.69 8.55
N GLU A 86 7.36 -3.25 8.59
CA GLU A 86 8.06 -3.50 9.85
C GLU A 86 8.58 -2.23 10.54
N GLN A 87 8.98 -1.22 9.78
CA GLN A 87 9.64 -0.03 10.33
C GLN A 87 8.72 1.17 10.54
N ARG A 88 7.66 1.31 9.73
CA ARG A 88 6.76 2.47 9.74
C ARG A 88 5.35 2.07 10.18
N VAL A 89 4.74 1.09 9.52
CA VAL A 89 3.36 0.68 9.86
C VAL A 89 3.29 0.17 11.30
N ALA A 90 4.28 -0.61 11.75
CA ALA A 90 4.34 -1.15 13.11
C ALA A 90 4.38 -0.09 14.23
N THR A 91 4.76 1.15 13.94
CA THR A 91 4.89 2.21 14.96
C THR A 91 3.55 2.84 15.33
N HIS A 92 2.56 2.77 14.44
CA HIS A 92 1.22 3.31 14.67
C HIS A 92 0.41 2.43 15.61
N LYS A 93 -0.48 3.01 16.43
CA LYS A 93 -1.26 2.28 17.46
C LYS A 93 -2.76 2.27 17.19
N GLU A 94 -3.20 3.09 16.24
CA GLU A 94 -4.59 3.22 15.82
C GLU A 94 -5.09 1.91 15.20
N ALA A 95 -6.38 1.61 15.39
CA ALA A 95 -6.94 0.31 15.03
C ALA A 95 -6.77 -0.05 13.55
N HIS A 96 -6.95 0.92 12.65
CA HIS A 96 -6.82 0.69 11.20
C HIS A 96 -5.37 0.43 10.78
N TRP A 97 -4.40 1.10 11.40
CA TRP A 97 -2.98 0.84 11.22
C TRP A 97 -2.55 -0.54 11.75
N GLN A 98 -3.08 -0.95 12.91
CA GLN A 98 -2.84 -2.28 13.45
C GLN A 98 -3.42 -3.38 12.57
N ALA A 99 -4.65 -3.21 12.08
CA ALA A 99 -5.25 -4.13 11.12
C ALA A 99 -4.47 -4.20 9.81
N TYR A 100 -3.95 -3.07 9.33
CA TYR A 100 -3.06 -3.01 8.17
C TYR A 100 -1.77 -3.81 8.40
N TYR A 101 -1.07 -3.58 9.52
CA TYR A 101 0.15 -4.32 9.88
C TYR A 101 -0.08 -5.82 10.06
N GLN A 102 -1.20 -6.21 10.66
CA GLN A 102 -1.56 -7.62 10.82
C GLN A 102 -1.77 -8.31 9.48
N ALA A 103 -2.34 -7.60 8.49
CA ALA A 103 -2.55 -8.12 7.14
C ALA A 103 -1.26 -8.26 6.31
N ARG A 104 -0.09 -7.81 6.77
CA ARG A 104 1.19 -7.88 6.03
C ARG A 104 1.58 -9.29 5.57
N HIS A 105 1.08 -10.34 6.23
CA HIS A 105 1.31 -11.74 5.83
C HIS A 105 0.73 -12.08 4.45
N ARG A 106 -0.13 -11.21 3.89
CA ARG A 106 -0.69 -11.34 2.55
C ARG A 106 0.21 -10.76 1.45
N LEU A 107 1.29 -10.07 1.83
CA LEU A 107 2.35 -9.70 0.90
C LEU A 107 3.12 -10.97 0.47
N PRO A 108 3.46 -11.14 -0.81
CA PRO A 108 4.29 -12.25 -1.27
C PRO A 108 5.78 -12.09 -0.91
#